data_AF-A0A3A9AX57-F1
#
_entry.id   AF-A0A3A9AX57-F1
#
_cell.length_a   1.000
_cell.length_b   1.000
_cell.length_c   1.000
_cell.angle_alpha   90.00
_cell.angle_beta   90.00
_cell.angle_gamma   90.00
#
_symmetry.space_group_name_H-M   'P 1'
#
loop_
_entity.id
_entity.type
_entity.pdbx_description
1 polymer ?
#
loop_
_entity_poly.entity_id
_entity_poly.type
_entity_poly.pdbx_seq_one_letter_code
_entity_poly.pdbx_strand_id
1 'polypeptide(L)'
;MEGKRKHKKAPIIIGVVAVIVIAAGAGFWVWHEQPSFCNAICHEPMDAYVEGYYEDSSQMSYAHQVEDVTCLQCHEPKLDEQIHEAVVWVNGSYEMGEDNMLSTVGVRADANMCATSGCHGMNEVVAATQDWGGEEGVNPHDSHQGYALDCSSCHTAHGQSYMYCNTCHDYAVPEGWAEPVSTTAKTA
;
A
#
# COMPACT_ATOMS: atom_id res chain seq x y z
N MET A 1 -48.99 -16.42 50.94
CA MET A 1 -49.09 -15.81 49.60
C MET A 1 -47.71 -15.86 48.98
N GLU A 2 -47.60 -16.62 47.89
CA GLU A 2 -46.39 -16.97 47.16
C GLU A 2 -45.45 -15.78 46.92
N GLY A 3 -44.18 -15.91 47.33
CA GLY A 3 -43.14 -14.96 46.98
C GLY A 3 -42.82 -15.10 45.49
N LYS A 4 -43.28 -14.15 44.66
CA LYS A 4 -42.86 -14.05 43.26
C LYS A 4 -41.35 -13.83 43.22
N ARG A 5 -40.57 -14.90 42.96
CA ARG A 5 -39.15 -14.81 42.60
C ARG A 5 -39.05 -13.93 41.35
N LYS A 6 -38.69 -12.66 41.53
CA LYS A 6 -38.39 -11.73 40.45
C LYS A 6 -37.23 -12.35 39.68
N HIS A 7 -37.49 -12.95 38.52
CA HIS A 7 -36.44 -13.53 37.66
C HIS A 7 -35.36 -12.47 37.48
N LYS A 8 -34.17 -12.71 38.02
CA LYS A 8 -33.05 -11.78 37.91
C LYS A 8 -32.62 -11.82 36.44
N LYS A 9 -33.08 -10.86 35.63
CA LYS A 9 -32.67 -10.72 34.22
C LYS A 9 -31.20 -10.29 34.07
N ALA A 10 -30.56 -9.88 35.17
CA ALA A 10 -29.16 -9.43 35.23
C ALA A 10 -28.15 -10.38 34.53
N PRO A 11 -28.10 -11.71 34.81
CA PRO A 11 -27.22 -12.63 34.09
C PRO A 11 -27.49 -12.68 32.58
N ILE A 12 -28.75 -12.57 32.15
CA ILE A 12 -29.10 -12.55 30.72
C ILE A 12 -28.61 -11.25 30.08
N ILE A 13 -28.80 -10.10 30.76
CA ILE A 13 -28.33 -8.80 30.27
C ILE A 13 -26.81 -8.80 30.15
N ILE A 14 -26.09 -9.29 31.16
CA ILE A 14 -24.63 -9.38 31.14
C ILE A 14 -24.16 -10.29 29.99
N GLY A 15 -24.82 -11.44 29.81
CA GLY A 15 -24.52 -12.35 28.70
C GLY A 15 -24.72 -11.69 27.33
N VAL A 16 -25.84 -10.98 27.14
CA VAL A 16 -26.13 -10.26 25.88
C VAL A 16 -25.12 -9.14 25.64
N VAL A 17 -24.78 -8.35 26.66
CA VAL A 17 -23.78 -7.28 26.54
C VAL A 17 -22.41 -7.86 26.17
N ALA A 18 -21.99 -8.97 26.82
CA ALA A 18 -20.73 -9.63 26.50
C ALA A 18 -20.69 -10.09 25.03
N VAL A 19 -21.77 -10.69 24.53
CA VAL A 19 -21.86 -11.12 23.12
C VAL A 19 -21.79 -9.92 22.16
N ILE A 20 -22.48 -8.81 22.46
CA ILE A 20 -22.43 -7.59 21.64
C ILE A 20 -21.01 -7.04 21.57
N VAL A 21 -20.30 -6.96 22.70
CA VAL A 21 -18.93 -6.46 22.76
C VAL A 21 -18.00 -7.34 21.93
N ILE A 22 -18.13 -8.66 22.02
CA ILE A 22 -17.30 -9.59 21.23
C ILE A 22 -17.59 -9.43 19.73
N ALA A 23 -18.87 -9.36 19.34
CA ALA A 23 -19.25 -9.19 17.95
C ALA A 23 -18.77 -7.85 17.37
N ALA A 24 -18.91 -6.77 18.15
CA ALA A 24 -18.41 -5.45 17.76
C ALA A 24 -16.89 -5.42 17.64
N GLY A 25 -16.17 -6.04 18.58
CA GLY A 25 -14.70 -6.12 18.54
C GLY A 25 -14.20 -6.90 17.33
N ALA A 26 -14.82 -8.04 17.00
CA ALA A 26 -14.48 -8.81 15.81
C ALA A 26 -14.80 -8.04 14.52
N GLY A 27 -15.97 -7.39 14.44
CA GLY A 27 -16.34 -6.57 13.30
C GLY A 27 -15.41 -5.37 13.11
N PHE A 28 -15.02 -4.72 14.20
CA PHE A 28 -14.05 -3.62 14.19
C PHE A 28 -12.67 -4.09 13.72
N TRP A 29 -12.20 -5.25 14.19
CA TRP A 29 -10.91 -5.80 13.78
C TRP A 29 -10.87 -6.08 12.27
N VAL A 30 -11.91 -6.71 11.72
CA VAL A 30 -12.00 -6.97 10.28
C VAL A 30 -12.08 -5.67 9.49
N TRP A 31 -12.86 -4.69 9.96
CA TRP A 31 -12.98 -3.40 9.29
C TRP A 31 -11.66 -2.61 9.30
N HIS A 32 -10.91 -2.66 10.40
CA HIS A 32 -9.62 -2.01 10.56
C HIS A 32 -8.60 -2.43 9.48
N GLU A 33 -8.66 -3.68 9.03
CA GLU A 33 -7.77 -4.20 7.98
C GLU A 33 -8.20 -3.80 6.55
N GLN A 34 -9.32 -3.08 6.39
CA GLN A 34 -9.84 -2.67 5.08
C GLN A 34 -9.42 -1.25 4.71
N PRO A 35 -9.19 -0.94 3.41
CA PRO A 35 -8.85 0.41 2.97
C PRO A 35 -9.87 1.48 3.36
N SER A 36 -11.16 1.10 3.51
CA SER A 36 -12.21 2.00 3.97
C SER A 36 -12.00 2.53 5.40
N PHE A 37 -11.26 1.81 6.25
CA PHE A 37 -10.88 2.30 7.58
C PHE A 37 -9.95 3.50 7.47
N CYS A 38 -8.95 3.42 6.59
CA CYS A 38 -7.98 4.49 6.36
C CYS A 38 -8.68 5.77 5.88
N ASN A 39 -9.63 5.65 4.95
CA ASN A 39 -10.47 6.77 4.52
C ASN A 39 -11.35 7.33 5.65
N ALA A 40 -11.99 6.47 6.45
CA ALA A 40 -12.96 6.90 7.45
C ALA A 40 -12.33 7.45 8.76
N ILE A 41 -11.18 6.89 9.18
CA ILE A 41 -10.54 7.23 10.45
C ILE A 41 -9.39 8.20 10.23
N CYS A 42 -8.53 7.95 9.25
CA CYS A 42 -7.42 8.85 8.98
C CYS A 42 -7.87 10.09 8.18
N HIS A 43 -8.95 10.00 7.37
CA HIS A 43 -9.46 11.05 6.46
C HIS A 43 -8.35 11.83 5.75
N GLU A 44 -8.62 13.00 5.17
CA GLU A 44 -7.60 13.88 4.56
C GLU A 44 -6.35 13.96 5.47
N PRO A 45 -5.20 13.36 5.08
CA PRO A 45 -4.67 13.25 3.71
C PRO A 45 -4.82 11.88 3.00
N MET A 46 -5.49 10.88 3.57
CA MET A 46 -5.53 9.51 3.04
C MET A 46 -6.51 9.29 1.88
N ASP A 47 -7.46 10.21 1.68
CA ASP A 47 -8.55 10.07 0.71
C ASP A 47 -8.04 9.86 -0.73
N ALA A 48 -7.07 10.67 -1.15
CA ALA A 48 -6.48 10.57 -2.49
C ALA A 48 -5.78 9.21 -2.74
N TYR A 49 -5.17 8.64 -1.69
CA TYR A 49 -4.51 7.34 -1.77
C TYR A 49 -5.51 6.20 -1.91
N VAL A 50 -6.62 6.26 -1.15
CA VAL A 50 -7.68 5.25 -1.20
C VAL A 50 -8.43 5.33 -2.52
N GLU A 51 -8.70 6.55 -3.03
CA GLU A 51 -9.28 6.75 -4.35
C GLU A 51 -8.37 6.16 -5.44
N GLY A 52 -7.08 6.51 -5.46
CA GLY A 52 -6.12 5.96 -6.42
C GLY A 52 -6.03 4.43 -6.36
N TYR A 53 -6.02 3.86 -5.16
CA TYR A 53 -6.02 2.40 -4.96
C TYR A 53 -7.22 1.69 -5.60
N TYR A 54 -8.41 2.30 -5.59
CA TYR A 54 -9.61 1.69 -6.18
C TYR A 54 -9.83 2.06 -7.65
N GLU A 55 -9.37 3.22 -8.08
CA GLU A 55 -9.85 3.84 -9.33
C GLU A 55 -8.74 4.13 -10.36
N ASP A 56 -7.47 4.22 -9.95
CA ASP A 56 -6.39 4.66 -10.84
C ASP A 56 -5.51 3.50 -11.30
N SER A 57 -5.85 2.93 -12.46
CA SER A 57 -5.12 1.82 -13.07
C SER A 57 -3.67 2.15 -13.49
N SER A 58 -3.23 3.41 -13.42
CA SER A 58 -1.83 3.78 -13.66
C SER A 58 -0.93 3.52 -12.44
N GLN A 59 -1.52 3.33 -11.26
CA GLN A 59 -0.79 3.14 -10.01
C GLN A 59 -0.52 1.66 -9.73
N MET A 60 0.65 1.36 -9.17
CA MET A 60 0.96 0.00 -8.74
C MET A 60 0.02 -0.47 -7.61
N SER A 61 -0.44 0.43 -6.74
CA SER A 61 -1.41 0.12 -5.68
C SER A 61 -2.75 -0.38 -6.22
N TYR A 62 -3.22 0.14 -7.36
CA TYR A 62 -4.40 -0.39 -8.05
C TYR A 62 -4.18 -1.83 -8.53
N ALA A 63 -3.03 -2.13 -9.14
CA ALA A 63 -2.72 -3.49 -9.57
C ALA A 63 -2.71 -4.48 -8.40
N HIS A 64 -2.24 -4.05 -7.23
CA HIS A 64 -2.30 -4.84 -5.99
C HIS A 64 -3.72 -4.98 -5.45
N GLN A 65 -4.54 -3.94 -5.56
CA GLN A 65 -5.95 -4.04 -5.21
C GLN A 65 -6.70 -5.08 -6.07
N VAL A 66 -6.40 -5.17 -7.36
CA VAL A 66 -7.03 -6.17 -8.24
C VAL A 66 -6.73 -7.60 -7.77
N GLU A 67 -5.62 -7.81 -7.05
CA GLU A 67 -5.23 -9.08 -6.43
C GLU A 67 -5.60 -9.16 -4.93
N ASP A 68 -6.57 -8.35 -4.48
CA ASP A 68 -7.09 -8.29 -3.10
C ASP A 68 -6.03 -7.94 -2.03
N VAL A 69 -4.93 -7.27 -2.41
CA VAL A 69 -3.88 -6.87 -1.47
C VAL A 69 -4.23 -5.53 -0.81
N THR A 70 -4.46 -5.54 0.51
CA THR A 70 -4.87 -4.36 1.28
C THR A 70 -3.70 -3.47 1.71
N CYS A 71 -4.01 -2.23 2.11
CA CYS A 71 -3.02 -1.22 2.52
C CYS A 71 -2.05 -1.74 3.61
N LEU A 72 -2.56 -2.44 4.63
CA LEU A 72 -1.76 -2.88 5.77
C LEU A 72 -0.83 -4.06 5.46
N GLN A 73 -0.98 -4.70 4.29
CA GLN A 73 -0.04 -5.73 3.85
C GLN A 73 1.29 -5.13 3.37
N CYS A 74 1.31 -3.85 3.00
CA CYS A 74 2.53 -3.08 2.73
C CYS A 74 2.84 -2.08 3.85
N HIS A 75 1.82 -1.49 4.46
CA HIS A 75 1.92 -0.56 5.59
C HIS A 75 1.68 -1.29 6.92
N GLU A 76 2.58 -2.20 7.29
CA GLU A 76 2.44 -2.94 8.54
C GLU A 76 2.44 -1.98 9.75
N PRO A 77 1.36 -1.94 10.55
CA PRO A 77 1.24 -0.96 11.61
C PRO A 77 2.01 -1.42 12.85
N LYS A 78 3.13 -0.78 13.17
CA LYS A 78 3.87 -1.08 14.41
C LYS A 78 3.27 -0.35 15.59
N LEU A 79 3.15 -1.04 16.73
CA LEU A 79 2.46 -0.52 17.92
C LEU A 79 3.07 0.77 18.49
N ASP A 80 4.37 0.97 18.37
CA ASP A 80 5.08 2.17 18.81
C ASP A 80 4.90 3.36 17.84
N GLU A 81 4.81 3.07 16.54
CA GLU A 81 4.52 4.05 15.49
C GLU A 81 3.07 4.55 15.60
N GLN A 82 2.11 3.69 15.93
CA GLN A 82 0.68 4.04 16.10
C GLN A 82 0.40 5.11 17.17
N ILE A 83 1.19 5.18 18.25
CA ILE A 83 1.02 6.23 19.28
C ILE A 83 1.41 7.59 18.70
N HIS A 84 2.48 7.63 17.90
CA HIS A 84 2.94 8.85 17.26
C HIS A 84 1.96 9.30 16.18
N GLU A 85 1.48 8.38 15.35
CA GLU A 85 0.45 8.63 14.33
C GLU A 85 -0.83 9.21 14.93
N ALA A 86 -1.31 8.68 16.05
CA ALA A 86 -2.48 9.22 16.73
C ALA A 86 -2.29 10.69 17.19
N VAL A 87 -1.09 11.05 17.66
CA VAL A 87 -0.77 12.43 18.07
C VAL A 87 -0.69 13.36 16.85
N VAL A 88 -0.05 12.90 15.77
CA VAL A 88 0.03 13.66 14.50
C VAL A 88 -1.36 13.89 13.92
N TRP A 89 -2.22 12.86 13.97
CA TRP A 89 -3.61 12.93 13.52
C TRP A 89 -4.45 13.92 14.32
N VAL A 90 -4.41 13.85 15.66
CA VAL A 90 -5.13 14.80 16.54
C VAL A 90 -4.67 16.24 16.32
N ASN A 91 -3.37 16.44 16.09
CA ASN A 91 -2.79 17.77 15.93
C ASN A 91 -2.85 18.30 14.49
N GLY A 92 -3.25 17.46 13.51
CA GLY A 92 -3.24 17.79 12.09
C GLY A 92 -1.84 18.13 11.54
N SER A 93 -0.78 17.63 12.17
CA SER A 93 0.61 18.03 11.88
C SER A 93 1.29 17.10 10.87
N TYR A 94 0.59 16.77 9.79
CA TYR A 94 1.11 15.89 8.74
C TYR A 94 2.19 16.61 7.93
N GLU A 95 3.30 15.91 7.65
CA GLU A 95 4.27 16.39 6.68
C GLU A 95 3.77 16.08 5.27
N MET A 96 3.54 17.12 4.47
CA MET A 96 3.05 17.01 3.10
C MET A 96 4.14 17.44 2.12
N GLY A 97 4.20 16.76 0.97
CA GLY A 97 4.99 17.16 -0.19
C GLY A 97 4.37 18.33 -0.96
N GLU A 98 5.07 18.78 -1.99
CA GLU A 98 4.61 19.88 -2.88
C GLU A 98 3.38 19.50 -3.73
N ASP A 99 3.13 18.20 -3.87
CA ASP A 99 2.00 17.59 -4.55
C ASP A 99 0.76 17.44 -3.65
N ASN A 100 0.79 17.97 -2.42
CA ASN A 100 -0.21 17.76 -1.38
C ASN A 100 -0.43 16.27 -1.03
N MET A 101 0.57 15.44 -1.25
CA MET A 101 0.59 14.05 -0.78
C MET A 101 1.44 13.96 0.52
N LEU A 102 1.21 12.96 1.36
CA LEU A 102 2.06 12.69 2.52
C LEU A 102 3.52 12.53 2.08
N SER A 103 4.41 13.15 2.85
CA SER A 103 5.85 13.01 2.68
C SER A 103 6.28 11.54 2.69
N THR A 104 7.03 11.12 1.68
CA THR A 104 7.53 9.75 1.53
C THR A 104 8.88 9.54 2.20
N VAL A 105 9.37 10.52 2.98
CA VAL A 105 10.67 10.47 3.65
C VAL A 105 10.71 9.29 4.62
N GLY A 106 11.52 8.28 4.30
CA GLY A 106 11.72 7.08 5.13
C GLY A 106 10.88 5.87 4.73
N VAL A 107 9.91 6.01 3.82
CA VAL A 107 9.18 4.87 3.24
C VAL A 107 10.02 4.28 2.11
N ARG A 108 10.51 3.06 2.29
CA ARG A 108 11.28 2.34 1.26
C ARG A 108 10.46 1.17 0.74
N ALA A 109 10.08 1.23 -0.53
CA ALA A 109 9.62 0.04 -1.24
C ALA A 109 10.84 -0.74 -1.74
N ASP A 110 11.49 -1.44 -0.80
CA ASP A 110 12.65 -2.27 -1.06
C ASP A 110 12.27 -3.75 -1.14
N ALA A 111 13.28 -4.61 -1.38
CA ALA A 111 13.07 -6.05 -1.48
C ALA A 111 12.48 -6.67 -0.19
N ASN A 112 12.69 -6.09 0.99
CA ASN A 112 12.11 -6.64 2.23
C ASN A 112 10.60 -6.42 2.30
N MET A 113 10.08 -5.40 1.60
CA MET A 113 8.65 -5.16 1.50
C MET A 113 8.04 -6.01 0.38
N CYS A 114 8.66 -6.01 -0.81
CA CYS A 114 8.06 -6.57 -2.01
C CYS A 114 8.37 -8.07 -2.23
N ALA A 115 9.59 -8.51 -1.89
CA ALA A 115 10.07 -9.86 -2.15
C ALA A 115 9.90 -10.82 -0.95
N THR A 116 8.79 -10.65 -0.22
CA THR A 116 8.40 -11.54 0.88
C THR A 116 7.77 -12.82 0.37
N SER A 117 7.77 -13.87 1.21
CA SER A 117 7.15 -15.15 0.87
C SER A 117 5.65 -14.96 0.59
N GLY A 118 5.20 -15.35 -0.60
CA GLY A 118 3.81 -15.19 -1.05
C GLY A 118 3.54 -13.94 -1.89
N CYS A 119 4.53 -13.06 -2.06
CA CYS A 119 4.48 -11.89 -2.94
C CYS A 119 5.39 -12.11 -4.16
N HIS A 120 6.50 -11.38 -4.27
CA HIS A 120 7.38 -11.45 -5.46
C HIS A 120 8.63 -12.32 -5.25
N GLY A 121 8.67 -13.49 -5.90
CA GLY A 121 9.90 -14.27 -6.00
C GLY A 121 10.85 -13.67 -7.03
N MET A 122 12.01 -13.15 -6.61
CA MET A 122 12.93 -12.45 -7.55
C MET A 122 13.35 -13.29 -8.76
N ASN A 123 13.52 -14.60 -8.60
CA ASN A 123 13.81 -15.48 -9.74
C ASN A 123 12.67 -15.52 -10.77
N GLU A 124 11.43 -15.48 -10.29
CA GLU A 124 10.24 -15.48 -11.15
C GLU A 124 10.06 -14.13 -11.83
N VAL A 125 10.30 -13.04 -11.11
CA VAL A 125 10.28 -11.67 -11.65
C VAL A 125 11.32 -11.51 -12.77
N VAL A 126 12.57 -11.94 -12.53
CA VAL A 126 13.63 -11.92 -13.54
C VAL A 126 13.23 -12.77 -14.74
N ALA A 127 12.76 -14.00 -14.53
CA ALA A 127 12.35 -14.88 -15.63
C ALA A 127 11.17 -14.30 -16.44
N ALA A 128 10.20 -13.66 -15.79
CA ALA A 128 9.03 -13.07 -16.44
C ALA A 128 9.36 -11.83 -17.28
N THR A 129 10.51 -11.20 -17.03
CA THR A 129 10.94 -9.98 -17.71
C THR A 129 12.18 -10.19 -18.58
N GLN A 130 12.52 -11.45 -18.87
CA GLN A 130 13.57 -11.81 -19.79
C GLN A 130 13.24 -11.33 -21.21
N ASP A 131 14.28 -10.85 -21.90
CA ASP A 131 14.22 -10.33 -23.27
C ASP A 131 13.17 -9.21 -23.42
N TRP A 132 13.21 -8.26 -22.50
CA TRP A 132 12.25 -7.18 -22.37
C TRP A 132 12.07 -6.42 -23.69
N GLY A 133 10.83 -6.16 -24.08
CA GLY A 133 10.53 -5.50 -25.35
C GLY A 133 10.89 -6.33 -26.60
N GLY A 134 11.26 -7.60 -26.44
CA GLY A 134 11.75 -8.46 -27.52
C GLY A 134 13.25 -8.33 -27.79
N GLU A 135 14.00 -7.66 -26.92
CA GLU A 135 15.44 -7.48 -27.04
C GLU A 135 16.21 -8.54 -26.26
N GLU A 136 16.91 -9.44 -26.95
CA GLU A 136 17.66 -10.54 -26.33
C GLU A 136 18.68 -10.02 -25.28
N GLY A 137 18.58 -10.55 -24.06
CA GLY A 137 19.47 -10.22 -22.96
C GLY A 137 19.12 -8.93 -22.19
N VAL A 138 18.09 -8.19 -22.61
CA VAL A 138 17.60 -7.03 -21.85
C VAL A 138 16.66 -7.49 -20.75
N ASN A 139 16.96 -7.12 -19.50
CA ASN A 139 16.11 -7.44 -18.35
C ASN A 139 16.15 -6.28 -17.32
N PRO A 140 15.02 -5.61 -17.03
CA PRO A 140 14.99 -4.51 -16.07
C PRO A 140 15.27 -4.97 -14.62
N HIS A 141 15.06 -6.25 -14.31
CA HIS A 141 15.29 -6.84 -12.99
C HIS A 141 16.61 -7.61 -12.87
N ASP A 142 17.37 -7.73 -13.97
CA ASP A 142 18.73 -8.28 -14.00
C ASP A 142 19.61 -7.40 -14.90
N SER A 143 19.95 -6.22 -14.39
CA SER A 143 20.66 -5.18 -15.15
C SER A 143 22.05 -4.90 -14.58
N HIS A 144 22.86 -4.20 -15.36
CA HIS A 144 24.19 -3.75 -14.94
C HIS A 144 24.17 -2.72 -13.79
N GLN A 145 23.01 -2.15 -13.44
CA GLN A 145 22.87 -1.31 -12.24
C GLN A 145 22.87 -2.17 -10.96
N GLY A 146 22.59 -3.48 -11.08
CA GLY A 146 22.57 -4.42 -9.96
C GLY A 146 21.67 -3.95 -8.83
N TYR A 147 22.13 -4.16 -7.59
CA TYR A 147 21.39 -3.82 -6.37
C TYR A 147 21.46 -2.33 -5.98
N ALA A 148 21.95 -1.44 -6.86
CA ALA A 148 21.96 -0.01 -6.59
C ALA A 148 20.56 0.63 -6.73
N LEU A 149 19.60 -0.09 -7.31
CA LEU A 149 18.22 0.32 -7.47
C LEU A 149 17.33 -0.50 -6.53
N ASP A 150 16.51 0.18 -5.74
CA ASP A 150 15.38 -0.42 -5.03
C ASP A 150 14.14 -0.47 -5.93
N CYS A 151 13.12 -1.23 -5.55
CA CYS A 151 11.89 -1.40 -6.34
C CYS A 151 11.21 -0.05 -6.63
N SER A 152 11.20 0.86 -5.63
CA SER A 152 10.68 2.22 -5.76
C SER A 152 11.40 3.10 -6.79
N SER A 153 12.58 2.71 -7.27
CA SER A 153 13.31 3.48 -8.31
C SER A 153 12.54 3.53 -9.64
N CYS A 154 11.69 2.52 -9.87
CA CYS A 154 10.86 2.40 -11.08
C CYS A 154 9.37 2.28 -10.74
N HIS A 155 9.03 1.47 -9.72
CA HIS A 155 7.66 1.18 -9.33
C HIS A 155 7.15 2.19 -8.31
N THR A 156 6.25 3.07 -8.72
CA THR A 156 5.60 4.04 -7.84
C THR A 156 4.27 3.48 -7.33
N ALA A 157 4.17 3.29 -6.00
CA ALA A 157 3.00 2.71 -5.36
C ALA A 157 1.73 3.55 -5.53
N HIS A 158 1.84 4.84 -5.21
CA HIS A 158 0.74 5.80 -5.20
C HIS A 158 1.00 6.91 -6.21
N GLY A 159 1.08 6.53 -7.48
CA GLY A 159 1.33 7.45 -8.58
C GLY A 159 1.88 6.74 -9.81
N GLN A 160 2.25 7.56 -10.79
CA GLN A 160 2.75 7.10 -12.07
C GLN A 160 4.12 6.42 -11.91
N SER A 161 4.26 5.18 -12.37
CA SER A 161 5.56 4.48 -12.46
C SER A 161 6.35 4.89 -13.71
N TYR A 162 7.67 4.69 -13.72
CA TYR A 162 8.56 5.11 -14.79
C TYR A 162 9.61 4.07 -15.17
N MET A 163 9.94 3.99 -16.46
CA MET A 163 11.05 3.16 -16.95
C MET A 163 12.38 3.88 -16.70
N TYR A 164 12.94 3.75 -15.49
CA TYR A 164 14.18 4.44 -15.07
C TYR A 164 15.32 4.29 -16.09
N CYS A 165 15.45 3.11 -16.69
CA CYS A 165 16.45 2.79 -17.70
C CYS A 165 16.43 3.77 -18.90
N ASN A 166 15.26 4.30 -19.26
CA ASN A 166 15.08 5.22 -20.37
C ASN A 166 15.62 6.64 -20.11
N THR A 167 16.16 6.88 -18.92
CA THR A 167 17.03 8.05 -18.67
C THR A 167 18.27 8.01 -19.60
N CYS A 168 18.74 6.81 -19.93
CA CYS A 168 19.90 6.58 -20.79
C CYS A 168 19.59 5.73 -22.04
N HIS A 169 18.53 4.94 -21.99
CA HIS A 169 18.13 3.98 -23.03
C HIS A 169 16.80 4.36 -23.70
N ASP A 170 16.33 3.48 -24.58
CA ASP A 170 15.06 3.63 -25.29
C ASP A 170 14.33 2.28 -25.34
N TYR A 171 14.04 1.71 -24.17
CA TYR A 171 13.34 0.43 -24.04
C TYR A 171 11.82 0.63 -24.06
N ALA A 172 11.10 -0.44 -24.39
CA ALA A 172 9.64 -0.46 -24.32
C ALA A 172 9.13 -0.08 -22.91
N VAL A 173 8.23 0.90 -22.85
CA VAL A 173 7.59 1.34 -21.60
C VAL A 173 6.29 0.56 -21.39
N PRO A 174 6.03 0.01 -20.19
CA PRO A 174 4.75 -0.63 -19.89
C PRO A 174 3.55 0.29 -20.14
N GLU A 175 2.39 -0.30 -20.42
CA GLU A 175 1.16 0.48 -20.50
C GLU A 175 0.89 1.20 -19.19
N GLY A 176 0.46 2.47 -19.29
CA GLY A 176 0.19 3.29 -18.12
C GLY A 176 1.45 3.62 -17.31
N TRP A 177 2.66 3.49 -17.88
CA TRP A 177 3.91 4.00 -17.34
C TRP A 177 4.37 5.24 -18.10
N ALA A 178 5.16 6.10 -17.46
CA ALA A 178 5.71 7.30 -18.08
C ALA A 178 7.21 7.16 -18.39
N GLU A 179 7.66 7.93 -19.38
CA GLU A 179 9.07 8.12 -19.66
C GLU A 179 9.68 9.07 -18.61
N PRO A 180 10.89 8.78 -18.08
CA PRO A 180 11.57 9.73 -17.21
C PRO A 180 11.98 10.98 -18.01
N VAL A 181 12.07 12.12 -17.32
CA VAL A 181 12.56 13.36 -17.94
C VAL A 181 14.04 13.18 -18.28
N SER A 182 14.36 12.95 -19.56
CA SER A 182 15.74 12.81 -20.02
C SER A 182 16.47 14.15 -19.90
N THR A 183 17.58 14.23 -19.15
CA THR A 183 18.44 15.42 -19.08
C THR A 183 19.25 15.66 -20.34
N THR A 184 19.23 14.70 -21.28
CA THR A 184 19.85 14.80 -22.60
C THR A 184 18.74 14.74 -23.63
N ALA A 185 18.56 15.80 -24.43
CA ALA A 185 17.63 15.77 -25.54
C ALA A 185 17.97 14.56 -26.45
N LYS A 186 17.09 13.55 -26.49
CA LYS A 186 17.17 12.47 -27.49
C LYS A 186 17.21 13.17 -28.85
N THR A 187 18.35 13.08 -29.53
CA THR A 187 18.50 13.67 -30.87
C THR A 187 17.62 12.84 -31.80
N ALA A 188 16.62 13.50 -32.38
CA ALA A 188 15.68 12.95 -33.35
C ALA A 188 16.37 12.38 -34.60
#